data_AF-A0A9C7TDM3-F1
#
_entry.id   AF-A0A9C7TDM3-F1
#
_cell.length_a   1.000
_cell.length_b   1.000
_cell.length_c   1.000
_cell.angle_alpha   90.00
_cell.angle_beta   90.00
_cell.angle_gamma   90.00
#
_symmetry.space_group_name_H-M   'P 1'
#
loop_
_entity.id
_entity.type
_entity.pdbx_description
1 polymer ?
#
loop_
_entity_poly.entity_id
_entity_poly.type
_entity_poly.pdbx_seq_one_letter_code
_entity_poly.pdbx_strand_id
1 'polypeptide(L)'
;MKGEIAFEPEGPVRAGEWGSWRFVYTAKGEVPAGGGIDILFPFSSYYPIASWSIPQTEEPLLEGYTTVESDGEVELEVEALPKEIGRLGMIYHALSVEVRKDLKPGERIVVTYGDRRKGGVGARVCLVAYGTFFAILEAIEDLKNRWRYKEDILKKHSLRYIERNSDHILRVAVVGGEAKGINIAHPKVIRPGEEFRLRLRLLDAFMNEASTPDDLEVRLLVEGRKNIFRKVTLKGGYAEVGDIHLDEEGVYRIFCIDGSGKVSGRSEVVVTEDKKFNYFWGEIHPHTEISDGIGTPDEHYRYARDVALLDFGAIADHNYSIKENPGSWEEITKSTKEHNQPGKFVALFGMEVATSTVCNIGDDGHFNVYSHKRFPFLPSNLEGDFDAVSEWIKENELIAVPHHTL
;
A
#
# COMPACT_ATOMS: atom_id res chain seq x y z
N MET A 1 -12.45 -7.30 -24.75
CA MET A 1 -13.27 -6.08 -24.69
C MET A 1 -14.07 -5.87 -25.96
N LYS A 2 -15.34 -5.48 -25.83
CA LYS A 2 -16.10 -4.80 -26.89
C LYS A 2 -15.93 -3.28 -26.83
N GLY A 3 -15.11 -2.75 -25.92
CA GLY A 3 -14.71 -1.34 -25.90
C GLY A 3 -13.23 -1.09 -25.63
N GLU A 4 -12.89 0.15 -25.33
CA GLU A 4 -11.59 0.60 -24.83
C GLU A 4 -11.84 1.67 -23.80
N ILE A 5 -11.11 1.63 -22.68
CA ILE A 5 -11.31 2.55 -21.57
C ILE A 5 -10.01 3.25 -21.21
N ALA A 6 -10.07 4.56 -20.98
CA ALA A 6 -8.95 5.39 -20.56
C ALA A 6 -9.26 6.09 -19.23
N PHE A 7 -8.22 6.36 -18.44
CA PHE A 7 -8.29 7.16 -17.21
C PHE A 7 -7.59 8.50 -17.46
N GLU A 8 -8.33 9.59 -17.34
CA GLU A 8 -7.86 10.93 -17.71
C GLU A 8 -7.94 11.93 -16.55
N PRO A 9 -6.96 12.85 -16.41
CA PRO A 9 -5.73 12.91 -17.20
C PRO A 9 -4.82 11.71 -16.94
N GLU A 10 -4.05 11.31 -17.96
CA GLU A 10 -3.02 10.28 -17.81
C GLU A 10 -1.86 10.80 -16.96
N GLY A 11 -1.30 9.91 -16.13
CA GLY A 11 -0.11 10.20 -15.35
C GLY A 11 -0.24 9.80 -13.88
N PRO A 12 0.82 10.01 -13.09
CA PRO A 12 0.78 9.76 -11.67
C PRO A 12 -0.11 10.77 -10.95
N VAL A 13 -0.78 10.30 -9.91
CA VAL A 13 -1.60 11.09 -8.98
C VAL A 13 -0.89 11.17 -7.63
N ARG A 14 -1.10 12.24 -6.87
CA ARG A 14 -0.46 12.42 -5.55
C ARG A 14 -1.32 11.83 -4.43
N ALA A 15 -0.68 11.17 -3.48
CA ALA A 15 -1.33 10.66 -2.28
C ALA A 15 -2.10 11.78 -1.56
N GLY A 16 -3.38 11.50 -1.24
CA GLY A 16 -4.30 12.43 -0.59
C GLY A 16 -4.72 13.65 -1.42
N GLU A 17 -4.39 13.72 -2.72
CA GLU A 17 -4.81 14.85 -3.53
C GLU A 17 -6.31 14.82 -3.83
N TRP A 18 -6.87 16.02 -4.00
CA TRP A 18 -8.24 16.21 -4.41
C TRP A 18 -8.29 16.56 -5.88
N GLY A 19 -9.07 15.81 -6.67
CA GLY A 19 -9.15 16.00 -8.12
C GLY A 19 -10.49 15.61 -8.72
N SER A 20 -10.53 15.74 -10.04
CA SER A 20 -11.58 15.21 -10.90
C SER A 20 -10.89 14.38 -11.97
N TRP A 21 -11.31 13.13 -12.12
CA TRP A 21 -10.77 12.23 -13.13
C TRP A 21 -11.90 11.66 -13.97
N ARG A 22 -11.58 11.25 -15.20
CA ARG A 22 -12.56 10.70 -16.13
C ARG A 22 -12.20 9.28 -16.51
N PHE A 23 -13.18 8.39 -16.43
CA PHE A 23 -13.13 7.11 -17.13
C PHE A 23 -13.87 7.28 -18.45
N VAL A 24 -13.15 7.13 -19.56
CA VAL A 24 -13.69 7.31 -20.91
C VAL A 24 -13.74 5.95 -21.58
N TYR A 25 -14.91 5.32 -21.58
CA TYR A 25 -15.16 4.08 -22.30
C TYR A 25 -15.65 4.37 -23.71
N THR A 26 -15.01 3.80 -24.72
CA THR A 26 -15.39 3.90 -26.13
C THR A 26 -15.77 2.53 -26.67
N ALA A 27 -16.97 2.38 -27.20
CA ALA A 27 -17.44 1.12 -27.76
C ALA A 27 -16.69 0.78 -29.07
N LYS A 28 -16.08 -0.40 -29.15
CA LYS A 28 -15.52 -1.00 -30.38
C LYS A 28 -16.54 -1.86 -31.11
N GLY A 29 -17.49 -2.44 -30.36
CA GLY A 29 -18.64 -3.17 -30.86
C GLY A 29 -19.93 -2.68 -30.18
N GLU A 30 -21.08 -3.12 -30.68
CA GLU A 30 -22.37 -2.76 -30.07
C GLU A 30 -22.50 -3.37 -28.66
N VAL A 31 -22.92 -2.52 -27.72
CA VAL A 31 -23.31 -2.90 -26.35
C VAL A 31 -24.83 -2.78 -26.26
N PRO A 32 -25.58 -3.90 -26.24
CA PRO A 32 -27.03 -3.87 -26.22
C PRO A 32 -27.58 -3.35 -24.90
N ALA A 33 -28.85 -2.93 -24.91
CA ALA A 33 -29.58 -2.58 -23.70
C ALA A 33 -29.53 -3.72 -22.66
N GLY A 34 -29.24 -3.38 -21.40
CA GLY A 34 -29.00 -4.33 -20.31
C GLY A 34 -27.51 -4.65 -20.07
N GLY A 35 -26.65 -4.30 -21.03
CA GLY A 35 -25.20 -4.34 -20.90
C GLY A 35 -24.60 -3.05 -20.33
N GLY A 36 -23.28 -3.00 -20.16
CA GLY A 36 -22.54 -1.83 -19.72
C GLY A 36 -21.22 -2.16 -19.03
N ILE A 37 -20.80 -1.29 -18.11
CA ILE A 37 -19.51 -1.39 -17.42
C ILE A 37 -19.67 -1.28 -15.90
N ASP A 38 -18.83 -2.00 -15.17
CA ASP A 38 -18.58 -1.76 -13.75
C ASP A 38 -17.14 -1.30 -13.54
N ILE A 39 -16.99 -0.27 -12.75
CA ILE A 39 -15.69 0.25 -12.31
C ILE A 39 -15.54 -0.10 -10.83
N LEU A 40 -14.67 -1.05 -10.53
CA LEU A 40 -14.32 -1.41 -9.17
C LEU A 40 -13.20 -0.50 -8.67
N PHE A 41 -13.46 0.17 -7.56
CA PHE A 41 -12.47 0.98 -6.87
C PHE A 41 -11.63 0.10 -5.95
N PRO A 42 -10.30 0.25 -5.94
CA PRO A 42 -9.43 -0.56 -5.12
C PRO A 42 -9.71 -0.31 -3.63
N PHE A 43 -9.76 -1.42 -2.87
CA PHE A 43 -9.98 -1.52 -1.42
C PHE A 43 -11.37 -1.18 -0.89
N SER A 44 -11.66 -1.81 0.25
CA SER A 44 -12.91 -1.68 1.00
C SER A 44 -12.82 -0.62 2.10
N SER A 45 -13.97 -0.32 2.71
CA SER A 45 -14.07 0.51 3.91
C SER A 45 -13.20 0.06 5.10
N TYR A 46 -12.65 -1.15 5.09
CA TYR A 46 -11.77 -1.68 6.15
C TYR A 46 -10.35 -1.09 6.14
N TYR A 47 -9.88 -0.57 4.99
CA TYR A 47 -8.52 -0.02 4.85
C TYR A 47 -8.57 1.44 4.40
N PRO A 48 -9.13 2.36 5.23
CA PRO A 48 -9.46 3.73 4.82
C PRO A 48 -8.26 4.56 4.36
N ILE A 49 -7.03 4.17 4.75
CA ILE A 49 -5.80 4.83 4.30
C ILE A 49 -5.44 4.47 2.85
N ALA A 50 -5.77 3.27 2.39
CA ALA A 50 -5.45 2.76 1.05
C ALA A 50 -6.60 2.99 0.05
N SER A 51 -7.79 3.35 0.55
CA SER A 51 -8.99 3.59 -0.25
C SER A 51 -9.06 5.01 -0.80
N TRP A 52 -9.55 5.12 -2.03
CA TRP A 52 -9.98 6.39 -2.62
C TRP A 52 -11.35 6.78 -2.06
N SER A 53 -11.76 8.05 -2.24
CA SER A 53 -13.11 8.48 -1.85
C SER A 53 -14.19 7.65 -2.54
N ILE A 54 -15.27 7.32 -1.84
CA ILE A 54 -16.32 6.46 -2.37
C ILE A 54 -17.07 7.22 -3.49
N PRO A 55 -17.22 6.67 -4.71
CA PRO A 55 -18.04 7.30 -5.74
C PRO A 55 -19.51 7.36 -5.28
N GLN A 56 -20.18 8.48 -5.55
CA GLN A 56 -21.61 8.66 -5.28
C GLN A 56 -22.23 9.61 -6.31
N THR A 57 -23.54 9.51 -6.57
CA THR A 57 -24.23 10.28 -7.64
C THR A 57 -25.30 11.25 -7.11
N GLU A 58 -25.44 11.37 -5.79
CA GLU A 58 -26.58 12.02 -5.14
C GLU A 58 -26.27 13.45 -4.67
N GLU A 59 -25.09 13.67 -4.09
CA GLU A 59 -24.76 14.89 -3.33
C GLU A 59 -23.63 15.70 -3.99
N PRO A 60 -23.93 16.72 -4.81
CA PRO A 60 -22.92 17.40 -5.64
C PRO A 60 -21.83 18.18 -4.90
N LEU A 61 -22.03 18.42 -3.61
CA LEU A 61 -21.09 19.17 -2.76
C LEU A 61 -20.18 18.25 -1.93
N LEU A 62 -20.50 16.96 -1.84
CA LEU A 62 -19.72 15.99 -1.06
C LEU A 62 -18.60 15.37 -1.89
N GLU A 63 -17.64 14.74 -1.21
CA GLU A 63 -16.56 14.02 -1.87
C GLU A 63 -17.08 12.87 -2.73
N GLY A 64 -16.33 12.53 -3.78
CA GLY A 64 -16.66 11.41 -4.66
C GLY A 64 -17.89 11.61 -5.53
N TYR A 65 -18.50 12.80 -5.56
CA TYR A 65 -19.61 13.10 -6.47
C TYR A 65 -19.22 12.77 -7.90
N THR A 66 -20.05 11.97 -8.57
CA THR A 66 -19.75 11.35 -9.84
C THR A 66 -20.91 11.56 -10.79
N THR A 67 -20.59 11.98 -12.01
CA THR A 67 -21.58 12.15 -13.09
C THR A 67 -21.20 11.26 -14.25
N VAL A 68 -22.20 10.77 -14.99
CA VAL A 68 -21.98 9.96 -16.18
C VAL A 68 -22.70 10.59 -17.36
N GLU A 69 -22.00 10.72 -18.48
CA GLU A 69 -22.51 11.31 -19.71
C GLU A 69 -22.17 10.38 -20.90
N SER A 70 -22.88 10.53 -22.00
CA SER A 70 -22.56 9.89 -23.27
C SER A 70 -22.67 10.88 -24.42
N ASP A 71 -21.90 10.65 -25.48
CA ASP A 71 -22.06 11.36 -26.76
C ASP A 71 -22.93 10.61 -27.77
N GLY A 72 -23.45 9.42 -27.42
CA GLY A 72 -24.46 8.70 -28.18
C GLY A 72 -25.88 9.06 -27.79
N GLU A 73 -26.86 8.68 -28.61
CA GLU A 73 -28.29 8.74 -28.24
C GLU A 73 -28.68 7.55 -27.35
N VAL A 74 -28.07 7.49 -26.16
CA VAL A 74 -28.24 6.41 -25.18
C VAL A 74 -28.89 6.92 -23.91
N GLU A 75 -29.68 6.06 -23.26
CA GLU A 75 -30.14 6.26 -21.90
C GLU A 75 -29.25 5.42 -20.97
N LEU A 76 -28.76 6.03 -19.89
CA LEU A 76 -27.84 5.40 -18.93
C LEU A 76 -28.49 5.31 -17.56
N GLU A 77 -28.30 4.18 -16.89
CA GLU A 77 -28.61 4.02 -15.47
C GLU A 77 -27.30 3.85 -14.70
N VAL A 78 -27.15 4.63 -13.62
CA VAL A 78 -25.92 4.67 -12.84
C VAL A 78 -26.23 4.31 -11.41
N GLU A 79 -25.49 3.32 -10.90
CA GLU A 79 -25.61 2.86 -9.53
C GLU A 79 -24.24 2.94 -8.86
N ALA A 80 -24.11 3.80 -7.85
CA ALA A 80 -22.96 3.82 -6.96
C ALA A 80 -23.30 3.02 -5.71
N LEU A 81 -22.66 1.86 -5.53
CA LEU A 81 -23.00 0.98 -4.40
C LEU A 81 -21.77 0.72 -3.52
N PRO A 82 -21.89 0.87 -2.18
CA PRO A 82 -21.24 -0.10 -1.31
C PRO A 82 -21.91 -1.45 -1.57
N LYS A 83 -21.19 -2.42 -2.15
CA LYS A 83 -21.69 -3.80 -2.22
C LYS A 83 -21.08 -4.58 -1.08
N GLU A 84 -21.92 -4.92 -0.10
CA GLU A 84 -21.55 -5.85 0.96
C GLU A 84 -21.32 -7.23 0.33
N ILE A 85 -20.13 -7.77 0.51
CA ILE A 85 -19.81 -9.13 0.08
C ILE A 85 -20.02 -10.03 1.28
N GLY A 86 -21.17 -10.71 1.30
CA GLY A 86 -21.62 -11.51 2.43
C GLY A 86 -20.61 -12.57 2.88
N ARG A 87 -20.53 -12.75 4.21
CA ARG A 87 -19.61 -13.52 5.08
C ARG A 87 -18.38 -12.81 5.65
N LEU A 88 -17.91 -11.73 5.03
CA LEU A 88 -16.57 -11.20 5.34
C LEU A 88 -16.56 -9.78 5.93
N GLY A 89 -17.72 -9.13 6.00
CA GLY A 89 -17.84 -7.76 6.53
C GLY A 89 -17.18 -6.66 5.67
N MET A 90 -16.54 -7.01 4.54
CA MET A 90 -15.88 -6.05 3.65
C MET A 90 -16.86 -5.48 2.61
N ILE A 91 -16.75 -4.17 2.38
CA ILE A 91 -17.56 -3.42 1.43
C ILE A 91 -16.66 -2.94 0.30
N TYR A 92 -16.77 -3.54 -0.89
CA TYR A 92 -16.13 -2.96 -2.07
C TYR A 92 -17.02 -1.86 -2.66
N HIS A 93 -16.38 -0.84 -3.21
CA HIS A 93 -17.05 0.26 -3.87
C HIS A 93 -16.98 0.07 -5.37
N ALA A 94 -18.15 0.04 -6.00
CA ALA A 94 -18.26 -0.07 -7.45
C ALA A 94 -19.19 1.01 -7.98
N LEU A 95 -18.88 1.48 -9.18
CA LEU A 95 -19.79 2.27 -9.99
C LEU A 95 -20.25 1.41 -11.17
N SER A 96 -21.54 1.11 -11.21
CA SER A 96 -22.19 0.40 -12.31
C SER A 96 -22.81 1.42 -13.27
N VAL A 97 -22.54 1.27 -14.56
CA VAL A 97 -23.18 2.04 -15.62
C VAL A 97 -23.85 1.07 -16.58
N GLU A 98 -25.18 1.01 -16.55
CA GLU A 98 -26.00 0.21 -17.44
C GLU A 98 -26.52 1.05 -18.60
N VAL A 99 -26.46 0.48 -19.79
CA VAL A 99 -27.00 1.03 -21.03
C VAL A 99 -28.45 0.58 -21.17
N ARG A 100 -29.40 1.52 -21.27
CA ARG A 100 -30.84 1.24 -21.46
C ARG A 100 -31.28 1.23 -22.93
N LYS A 101 -30.42 1.74 -23.83
CA LYS A 101 -30.58 1.69 -25.29
C LYS A 101 -29.22 1.47 -25.93
N ASP A 102 -29.13 0.59 -26.91
CA ASP A 102 -27.85 0.13 -27.48
C ASP A 102 -26.82 1.25 -27.72
N LEU A 103 -25.63 1.05 -27.18
CA LEU A 103 -24.46 1.90 -27.42
C LEU A 103 -23.74 1.40 -28.67
N LYS A 104 -23.66 2.24 -29.69
CA LYS A 104 -23.11 1.87 -31.00
C LYS A 104 -21.58 1.93 -31.03
N PRO A 105 -20.93 1.21 -31.95
CA PRO A 105 -19.49 1.35 -32.16
C PRO A 105 -19.08 2.82 -32.40
N GLY A 106 -18.09 3.29 -31.64
CA GLY A 106 -17.57 4.66 -31.66
C GLY A 106 -18.20 5.60 -30.64
N GLU A 107 -19.38 5.28 -30.10
CA GLU A 107 -20.02 6.06 -29.02
C GLU A 107 -19.32 5.81 -27.68
N ARG A 108 -19.38 6.81 -26.80
CA ARG A 108 -18.62 6.85 -25.55
C ARG A 108 -19.51 6.99 -24.33
N ILE A 109 -19.06 6.39 -23.23
CA ILE A 109 -19.53 6.67 -21.87
C ILE A 109 -18.39 7.40 -21.15
N VAL A 110 -18.68 8.56 -20.59
CA VAL A 110 -17.73 9.39 -19.83
C VAL A 110 -18.21 9.46 -18.38
N VAL A 111 -17.53 8.76 -17.51
CA VAL A 111 -17.72 8.85 -16.06
C VAL A 111 -16.76 9.91 -15.53
N THR A 112 -17.28 11.03 -15.01
CA THR A 112 -16.49 12.05 -14.31
C THR A 112 -16.56 11.79 -12.81
N TYR A 113 -15.50 11.21 -12.26
CA TYR A 113 -15.33 10.89 -10.84
C TYR A 113 -14.72 12.09 -10.09
N GLY A 114 -15.43 12.55 -9.06
CA GLY A 114 -15.09 13.79 -8.36
C GLY A 114 -15.47 15.04 -9.15
N ASP A 115 -16.65 15.07 -9.77
CA ASP A 115 -17.11 16.20 -10.56
C ASP A 115 -17.28 17.48 -9.72
N ARG A 116 -16.53 18.53 -10.10
CA ARG A 116 -16.51 19.83 -9.42
C ARG A 116 -17.41 20.87 -10.06
N ARG A 117 -18.10 20.57 -11.17
CA ARG A 117 -18.92 21.55 -11.93
C ARG A 117 -20.05 22.18 -11.10
N LYS A 118 -20.46 21.53 -10.01
CA LYS A 118 -21.46 22.03 -9.05
C LYS A 118 -20.87 22.68 -7.80
N GLY A 119 -19.54 22.83 -7.72
CA GLY A 119 -18.84 23.47 -6.61
C GLY A 119 -18.34 22.52 -5.51
N GLY A 120 -18.47 21.21 -5.69
CA GLY A 120 -17.94 20.21 -4.76
C GLY A 120 -16.41 20.15 -4.70
N VAL A 121 -15.89 19.45 -3.69
CA VAL A 121 -14.44 19.30 -3.45
C VAL A 121 -13.76 18.33 -4.43
N GLY A 122 -14.52 17.49 -5.12
CA GLY A 122 -14.05 16.44 -6.01
C GLY A 122 -13.82 15.11 -5.28
N ALA A 123 -13.00 14.24 -5.85
CA ALA A 123 -12.62 12.96 -5.28
C ALA A 123 -11.24 13.04 -4.64
N ARG A 124 -11.01 12.22 -3.60
CA ARG A 124 -9.72 12.13 -2.91
C ARG A 124 -9.00 10.84 -3.28
N VAL A 125 -7.72 10.96 -3.63
CA VAL A 125 -6.81 9.82 -3.80
C VAL A 125 -6.52 9.19 -2.43
N CYS A 126 -6.22 7.90 -2.42
CA CYS A 126 -5.73 7.22 -1.23
C CYS A 126 -4.50 7.90 -0.62
N LEU A 127 -4.22 7.62 0.66
CA LEU A 127 -3.15 8.29 1.41
C LEU A 127 -1.78 7.60 1.26
N VAL A 128 -1.74 6.42 0.67
CA VAL A 128 -0.51 5.65 0.48
C VAL A 128 -0.07 5.69 -0.97
N ALA A 129 1.22 5.92 -1.20
CA ALA A 129 1.84 5.91 -2.52
C ALA A 129 2.20 4.47 -2.93
N TYR A 130 1.52 3.94 -3.95
CA TYR A 130 1.77 2.63 -4.54
C TYR A 130 1.22 2.56 -5.98
N GLY A 131 1.61 1.53 -6.72
CA GLY A 131 0.94 1.20 -7.99
C GLY A 131 -0.45 0.65 -7.72
N THR A 132 -1.50 1.45 -7.94
CA THR A 132 -2.89 1.02 -7.77
C THR A 132 -3.54 0.68 -9.11
N PHE A 133 -4.74 0.10 -9.05
CA PHE A 133 -5.53 -0.15 -10.24
C PHE A 133 -7.04 -0.02 -10.01
N PHE A 134 -7.75 0.31 -11.08
CA PHE A 134 -9.20 0.14 -11.18
C PHE A 134 -9.49 -1.08 -12.03
N ALA A 135 -10.28 -2.02 -11.49
CA ALA A 135 -10.72 -3.17 -12.25
C ALA A 135 -11.99 -2.82 -13.02
N ILE A 136 -11.95 -3.03 -14.33
CA ILE A 136 -13.05 -2.76 -15.25
C ILE A 136 -13.64 -4.09 -15.68
N LEU A 137 -14.93 -4.25 -15.39
CA LEU A 137 -15.68 -5.45 -15.74
C LEU A 137 -16.72 -5.07 -16.78
N GLU A 138 -16.68 -5.73 -17.94
CA GLU A 138 -17.56 -5.42 -19.08
C GLU A 138 -18.64 -6.48 -19.18
N ALA A 139 -19.91 -6.13 -18.93
CA ALA A 139 -21.02 -7.06 -19.04
C ALA A 139 -21.84 -6.72 -20.29
N ILE A 140 -21.77 -7.57 -21.31
CA ILE A 140 -22.29 -7.24 -22.65
C ILE A 140 -23.76 -7.62 -22.83
N GLU A 141 -24.33 -8.53 -22.02
CA GLU A 141 -25.71 -9.02 -22.25
C GLU A 141 -26.61 -8.97 -21.01
N ASP A 142 -26.04 -8.97 -19.79
CA ASP A 142 -26.78 -8.81 -18.53
C ASP A 142 -25.83 -8.44 -17.38
N LEU A 143 -25.85 -7.17 -16.97
CA LEU A 143 -25.07 -6.67 -15.82
C LEU A 143 -25.44 -7.35 -14.49
N LYS A 144 -26.70 -7.76 -14.30
CA LYS A 144 -27.18 -8.38 -13.06
C LYS A 144 -26.63 -9.80 -12.89
N ASN A 145 -26.57 -10.59 -13.97
CA ASN A 145 -26.03 -11.95 -13.92
C ASN A 145 -24.51 -12.03 -13.72
N ARG A 146 -23.74 -11.02 -14.16
CA ARG A 146 -22.29 -10.95 -13.91
C ARG A 146 -21.90 -10.82 -12.43
N TRP A 147 -22.81 -10.43 -11.53
CA TRP A 147 -22.51 -10.30 -10.10
C TRP A 147 -22.19 -11.63 -9.39
N ARG A 148 -22.72 -12.76 -9.87
CA ARG A 148 -22.32 -14.08 -9.33
C ARG A 148 -20.84 -14.38 -9.52
N TYR A 149 -20.27 -13.97 -10.66
CA TYR A 149 -18.84 -14.09 -10.95
C TYR A 149 -17.99 -13.15 -10.08
N LYS A 150 -18.54 -11.97 -9.74
CA LYS A 150 -17.88 -10.97 -8.86
C LYS A 150 -17.76 -11.45 -7.42
N GLU A 151 -18.79 -12.10 -6.87
CA GLU A 151 -18.72 -12.63 -5.51
C GLU A 151 -17.59 -13.64 -5.33
N ASP A 152 -17.38 -14.55 -6.28
CA ASP A 152 -16.37 -15.60 -6.14
C ASP A 152 -14.94 -15.06 -6.26
N ILE A 153 -14.72 -14.01 -7.07
CA ILE A 153 -13.42 -13.35 -7.18
C ILE A 153 -13.12 -12.50 -5.94
N LEU A 154 -14.10 -11.71 -5.49
CA LEU A 154 -13.89 -10.75 -4.40
C LEU A 154 -13.81 -11.43 -3.02
N LYS A 155 -14.29 -12.67 -2.88
CA LYS A 155 -14.13 -13.51 -1.67
C LYS A 155 -12.69 -13.96 -1.41
N LYS A 156 -11.76 -13.76 -2.35
CA LYS A 156 -10.39 -14.31 -2.27
C LYS A 156 -9.38 -13.41 -1.56
N HIS A 157 -9.79 -12.22 -1.07
CA HIS A 157 -8.97 -11.32 -0.26
C HIS A 157 -7.57 -10.99 -0.81
N SER A 158 -7.41 -11.08 -2.14
CA SER A 158 -6.13 -10.88 -2.81
C SER A 158 -6.32 -9.92 -3.96
N LEU A 159 -5.71 -8.74 -3.86
CA LEU A 159 -5.69 -7.77 -4.96
C LEU A 159 -5.16 -8.42 -6.23
N ARG A 160 -4.11 -9.24 -6.10
CA ARG A 160 -3.52 -9.97 -7.20
C ARG A 160 -4.50 -10.94 -7.84
N TYR A 161 -5.33 -11.60 -7.04
CA TYR A 161 -6.38 -12.47 -7.56
C TYR A 161 -7.44 -11.67 -8.32
N ILE A 162 -7.88 -10.53 -7.79
CA ILE A 162 -8.81 -9.62 -8.47
C ILE A 162 -8.21 -9.16 -9.80
N GLU A 163 -6.96 -8.72 -9.79
CA GLU A 163 -6.27 -8.20 -10.98
C GLU A 163 -6.24 -9.25 -12.10
N ARG A 164 -5.82 -10.48 -11.78
CA ARG A 164 -5.69 -11.58 -12.75
C ARG A 164 -7.02 -12.05 -13.34
N ASN A 165 -8.12 -11.87 -12.62
CA ASN A 165 -9.44 -12.36 -13.02
C ASN A 165 -10.39 -11.24 -13.49
N SER A 166 -9.91 -10.01 -13.61
CA SER A 166 -10.69 -8.89 -14.18
C SER A 166 -10.56 -8.85 -15.70
N ASP A 167 -11.61 -8.42 -16.41
CA ASP A 167 -11.57 -8.33 -17.87
C ASP A 167 -10.51 -7.31 -18.33
N HIS A 168 -10.43 -6.17 -17.64
CA HIS A 168 -9.53 -5.06 -17.94
C HIS A 168 -9.06 -4.34 -16.68
N ILE A 169 -7.85 -3.80 -16.72
CA ILE A 169 -7.19 -3.13 -15.59
C ILE A 169 -6.68 -1.76 -16.05
N LEU A 170 -7.07 -0.72 -15.32
CA LEU A 170 -6.49 0.62 -15.45
C LEU A 170 -5.51 0.85 -14.32
N ARG A 171 -4.21 0.89 -14.64
CA ARG A 171 -3.17 1.15 -13.64
C ARG A 171 -2.97 2.65 -13.45
N VAL A 172 -2.87 3.06 -12.20
CA VAL A 172 -2.57 4.43 -11.81
C VAL A 172 -1.45 4.41 -10.79
N ALA A 173 -0.40 5.20 -11.02
CA ALA A 173 0.67 5.36 -10.05
C ALA A 173 0.29 6.43 -9.04
N VAL A 174 0.16 6.05 -7.77
CA VAL A 174 0.04 7.02 -6.67
C VAL A 174 1.43 7.32 -6.16
N VAL A 175 1.87 8.58 -6.26
CA VAL A 175 3.17 9.05 -5.77
C VAL A 175 3.00 9.86 -4.49
N GLY A 176 4.06 9.98 -3.69
CA GLY A 176 3.99 10.78 -2.47
C GLY A 176 3.72 12.25 -2.75
N GLY A 177 3.16 12.94 -1.76
CA GLY A 177 2.92 14.39 -1.81
C GLY A 177 4.20 15.22 -1.71
N GLU A 178 4.03 16.53 -1.49
CA GLU A 178 5.16 17.40 -1.15
C GLU A 178 5.80 16.99 0.18
N ALA A 179 7.11 17.23 0.32
CA ALA A 179 7.80 17.01 1.58
C ALA A 179 7.16 17.83 2.72
N LYS A 180 6.87 17.15 3.83
CA LYS A 180 6.37 17.74 5.09
C LYS A 180 7.23 17.36 6.29
N GLY A 181 7.96 16.25 6.22
CA GLY A 181 8.82 15.78 7.32
C GLY A 181 10.16 15.23 6.85
N ILE A 182 11.09 15.10 7.81
CA ILE A 182 12.38 14.44 7.62
C ILE A 182 12.47 13.29 8.63
N ASN A 183 12.53 12.05 8.14
CA ASN A 183 12.90 10.90 8.97
C ASN A 183 14.42 10.90 9.18
N ILE A 184 14.86 10.72 10.43
CA ILE A 184 16.27 10.73 10.84
C ILE A 184 16.59 9.39 11.49
N ALA A 185 17.17 8.46 10.72
CA ALA A 185 17.56 7.15 11.22
C ALA A 185 19.05 7.11 11.61
N HIS A 186 19.32 6.55 12.78
CA HIS A 186 20.65 6.41 13.36
C HIS A 186 20.62 5.40 14.53
N PRO A 187 21.76 4.87 14.98
CA PRO A 187 21.81 4.08 16.22
C PRO A 187 21.25 4.87 17.40
N LYS A 188 20.31 4.29 18.15
CA LYS A 188 19.67 4.99 19.29
C LYS A 188 20.57 5.07 20.52
N VAL A 189 21.53 4.16 20.64
CA VAL A 189 22.50 4.14 21.73
C VAL A 189 23.90 3.95 21.18
N ILE A 190 24.82 4.82 21.57
CA ILE A 190 26.25 4.79 21.22
C ILE A 190 27.11 4.94 22.47
N ARG A 191 28.37 4.52 22.41
CA ARG A 191 29.37 4.83 23.44
C ARG A 191 29.97 6.23 23.24
N PRO A 192 30.50 6.86 24.30
CA PRO A 192 31.34 8.05 24.18
C PRO A 192 32.42 7.89 23.09
N GLY A 193 32.51 8.86 22.18
CA GLY A 193 33.48 8.88 21.09
C GLY A 193 33.22 7.87 19.95
N GLU A 194 32.18 7.02 20.04
CA GLU A 194 31.77 6.13 18.96
C GLU A 194 31.26 6.98 17.78
N GLU A 195 31.86 6.77 16.61
CA GLU A 195 31.39 7.42 15.39
C GLU A 195 30.07 6.79 14.92
N PHE A 196 29.10 7.63 14.57
CA PHE A 196 27.85 7.19 13.96
C PHE A 196 27.44 8.08 12.79
N ARG A 197 26.49 7.57 12.00
CA ARG A 197 25.92 8.25 10.84
C ARG A 197 24.44 8.50 11.01
N LEU A 198 23.95 9.57 10.39
CA LEU A 198 22.53 9.84 10.19
C LEU A 198 22.15 9.50 8.75
N ARG A 199 21.03 8.81 8.58
CA ARG A 199 20.32 8.69 7.30
C ARG A 199 19.10 9.61 7.35
N LEU A 200 18.95 10.48 6.36
CA LEU A 200 17.88 11.45 6.27
C LEU A 200 16.99 11.13 5.07
N ARG A 201 15.66 11.05 5.27
CA ARG A 201 14.68 10.86 4.19
C ARG A 201 13.55 11.87 4.28
N LEU A 202 13.22 12.53 3.17
CA LEU A 202 12.02 13.36 3.06
C LEU A 202 10.77 12.50 2.92
N LEU A 203 9.79 12.83 3.76
CA LEU A 203 8.48 12.18 3.76
C LEU A 203 7.38 13.22 3.54
N ASP A 204 6.29 12.79 2.90
CA ASP A 204 5.08 13.61 2.78
C ASP A 204 4.27 13.60 4.10
N ALA A 205 3.07 14.18 4.06
CA ALA A 205 2.19 14.24 5.24
C ALA A 205 1.71 12.87 5.74
N PHE A 206 1.79 11.83 4.90
CA PHE A 206 1.29 10.49 5.15
C PHE A 206 2.42 9.47 5.25
N MET A 207 3.64 9.95 5.44
CA MET A 207 4.87 9.14 5.56
C MET A 207 5.32 8.46 4.26
N ASN A 208 4.73 8.78 3.10
CA ASN A 208 5.24 8.29 1.82
C ASN A 208 6.59 8.93 1.48
N GLU A 209 7.34 8.32 0.58
CA GLU A 209 8.48 8.96 -0.07
C GLU A 209 8.01 10.26 -0.77
N ALA A 210 8.51 11.41 -0.31
CA ALA A 210 8.06 12.70 -0.81
C ALA A 210 8.45 12.91 -2.29
N SER A 211 7.50 13.34 -3.10
CA SER A 211 7.78 13.81 -4.47
C SER A 211 8.49 15.16 -4.42
N THR A 212 9.81 15.12 -4.58
CA THR A 212 10.69 16.30 -4.54
C THR A 212 11.42 16.41 -5.88
N PRO A 213 10.96 17.30 -6.79
CA PRO A 213 11.56 17.42 -8.12
C PRO A 213 12.98 18.01 -8.08
N ASP A 214 13.33 18.68 -6.99
CA ASP A 214 14.61 19.37 -6.78
C ASP A 214 15.30 18.89 -5.49
N ASP A 215 16.63 19.04 -5.47
CA ASP A 215 17.44 18.85 -4.26
C ASP A 215 16.98 19.82 -3.15
N LEU A 216 16.86 19.33 -1.91
CA LEU A 216 16.47 20.15 -0.77
C LEU A 216 17.65 20.38 0.18
N GLU A 217 17.89 21.62 0.52
CA GLU A 217 18.89 22.01 1.50
C GLU A 217 18.27 22.13 2.91
N VAL A 218 18.92 21.50 3.89
CA VAL A 218 18.53 21.55 5.31
C VAL A 218 19.71 21.93 6.19
N ARG A 219 19.39 22.50 7.36
CA ARG A 219 20.32 22.74 8.46
C ARG A 219 20.15 21.63 9.48
N LEU A 220 21.23 20.91 9.72
CA LEU A 220 21.35 19.88 10.75
C LEU A 220 21.98 20.48 12.00
N LEU A 221 21.38 20.22 13.15
CA LEU A 221 21.90 20.49 14.49
C LEU A 221 21.90 19.19 15.30
N VAL A 222 23.05 18.84 15.90
CA VAL A 222 23.12 17.89 17.02
C VAL A 222 23.45 18.69 18.28
N GLU A 223 22.50 18.73 19.22
CA GLU A 223 22.64 19.42 20.50
C GLU A 223 23.63 18.69 21.39
N GLY A 224 24.67 19.37 21.88
CA GLY A 224 25.63 18.84 22.85
C GLY A 224 26.36 19.97 23.58
N ARG A 225 27.36 19.66 24.43
CA ARG A 225 28.22 20.72 25.03
C ARG A 225 28.85 21.60 23.96
N LYS A 226 29.23 20.99 22.83
CA LYS A 226 29.54 21.67 21.58
C LYS A 226 28.53 21.23 20.55
N ASN A 227 27.66 22.14 20.16
CA ASN A 227 26.69 21.88 19.10
C ASN A 227 27.41 21.59 17.78
N ILE A 228 26.95 20.56 17.07
CA ILE A 228 27.40 20.26 15.72
C ILE A 228 26.38 20.88 14.75
N PHE A 229 26.83 21.78 13.90
CA PHE A 229 26.01 22.40 12.86
C PHE A 229 26.53 22.00 11.49
N ARG A 230 25.63 21.51 10.62
CA ARG A 230 25.96 21.20 9.22
C ARG A 230 24.87 21.68 8.28
N LYS A 231 25.31 22.00 7.07
CA LYS A 231 24.46 22.26 5.93
C LYS A 231 24.45 21.00 5.07
N VAL A 232 23.26 20.44 4.79
CA VAL A 232 23.12 19.13 4.13
C VAL A 232 22.16 19.28 2.96
N THR A 233 22.53 18.74 1.81
CA THR A 233 21.66 18.67 0.62
C THR A 233 21.11 17.26 0.48
N LEU A 234 19.78 17.12 0.54
CA LEU A 234 19.08 15.88 0.28
C LEU A 234 18.80 15.78 -1.22
N LYS A 235 19.46 14.81 -1.87
CA LYS A 235 19.31 14.54 -3.30
C LYS A 235 18.22 13.50 -3.51
N GLY A 236 17.21 13.82 -4.31
CA GLY A 236 16.01 12.97 -4.43
C GLY A 236 15.41 12.64 -3.06
N GLY A 237 15.44 13.61 -2.14
CA GLY A 237 14.95 13.45 -0.77
C GLY A 237 15.80 12.58 0.17
N TYR A 238 17.04 12.21 -0.18
CA TYR A 238 17.93 11.42 0.69
C TYR A 238 19.29 12.09 0.98
N ALA A 239 19.82 11.89 2.18
CA ALA A 239 21.23 12.14 2.48
C ALA A 239 21.77 11.22 3.59
N GLU A 240 23.08 10.96 3.56
CA GLU A 240 23.82 10.41 4.70
C GLU A 240 24.79 11.44 5.26
N VAL A 241 24.90 11.49 6.59
CA VAL A 241 25.81 12.37 7.31
C VAL A 241 26.62 11.56 8.31
N GLY A 242 27.89 11.29 8.01
CA GLY A 242 28.84 10.58 8.87
C GLY A 242 29.71 11.50 9.72
N ASP A 243 30.80 10.98 10.29
CA ASP A 243 31.76 11.74 11.10
C ASP A 243 31.11 12.48 12.29
N ILE A 244 30.09 11.88 12.92
CA ILE A 244 29.47 12.42 14.14
C ILE A 244 29.92 11.58 15.32
N HIS A 245 30.50 12.24 16.32
CA HIS A 245 30.90 11.65 17.59
C HIS A 245 30.42 12.55 18.73
N LEU A 246 30.08 11.95 19.85
CA LEU A 246 29.64 12.61 21.07
C LEU A 246 30.43 12.00 22.24
N ASP A 247 31.18 12.82 22.96
CA ASP A 247 32.19 12.34 23.91
C ASP A 247 31.68 12.19 25.34
N GLU A 248 30.50 12.74 25.64
CA GLU A 248 29.99 12.78 27.01
C GLU A 248 28.68 12.02 27.12
N GLU A 249 28.52 11.27 28.20
CA GLU A 249 27.27 10.55 28.46
C GLU A 249 26.08 11.51 28.59
N GLY A 250 24.93 11.08 28.08
CA GLY A 250 23.70 11.88 28.12
C GLY A 250 22.75 11.59 26.97
N VAL A 251 21.66 12.36 26.91
CA VAL A 251 20.68 12.31 25.82
C VAL A 251 20.83 13.56 24.97
N TYR A 252 21.07 13.34 23.68
CA TYR A 252 21.35 14.39 22.70
C TYR A 252 20.20 14.45 21.70
N ARG A 253 19.81 15.67 21.31
CA ARG A 253 18.75 15.88 20.33
C ARG A 253 19.35 16.23 18.98
N ILE A 254 18.74 15.67 17.94
CA ILE A 254 19.11 15.90 16.55
C ILE A 254 17.93 16.60 15.89
N PHE A 255 18.20 17.71 15.21
CA PHE A 255 17.21 18.50 14.49
C PHE A 255 17.67 18.71 13.05
N CYS A 256 16.75 18.52 12.10
CA CYS A 256 16.90 18.95 10.72
C CYS A 256 15.77 19.90 10.36
N ILE A 257 16.08 21.01 9.71
CA ILE A 257 15.07 21.97 9.25
C ILE A 257 15.47 22.60 7.91
N ASP A 258 14.51 22.75 7.01
CA ASP A 258 14.72 23.45 5.75
C ASP A 258 14.81 24.98 5.92
N GLY A 259 15.14 25.69 4.85
CA GLY A 259 15.24 27.16 4.87
C GLY A 259 13.91 27.86 5.19
N SER A 260 12.76 27.24 4.89
CA SER A 260 11.43 27.83 5.15
C SER A 260 10.88 27.52 6.54
N GLY A 261 11.42 26.50 7.22
CA GLY A 261 10.91 25.99 8.49
C GLY A 261 9.68 25.08 8.38
N LYS A 262 9.23 24.75 7.16
CA LYS A 262 8.05 23.92 6.92
C LYS A 262 8.36 22.42 6.89
N VAL A 263 9.60 22.06 6.57
CA VAL A 263 10.05 20.67 6.49
C VAL A 263 11.08 20.47 7.59
N SER A 264 10.77 19.60 8.54
CA SER A 264 11.64 19.36 9.69
C SER A 264 11.61 17.92 10.16
N GLY A 265 12.65 17.54 10.90
CA GLY A 265 12.77 16.24 11.54
C GLY A 265 13.46 16.39 12.88
N ARG A 266 13.14 15.49 13.80
CA ARG A 266 13.75 15.41 15.11
C ARG A 266 13.99 13.96 15.49
N SER A 267 15.10 13.71 16.17
CA SER A 267 15.38 12.44 16.82
C SER A 267 16.27 12.65 18.05
N GLU A 268 16.50 11.58 18.80
CA GLU A 268 17.32 11.56 20.00
C GLU A 268 18.27 10.36 19.98
N VAL A 269 19.51 10.60 20.43
CA VAL A 269 20.53 9.57 20.65
C VAL A 269 20.98 9.59 22.10
N VAL A 270 21.15 8.39 22.68
CA VAL A 270 21.71 8.19 24.02
C VAL A 270 23.18 7.85 23.89
N VAL A 271 24.02 8.59 24.61
CA VAL A 271 25.46 8.32 24.74
C VAL A 271 25.69 7.71 26.10
N THR A 272 26.20 6.48 26.17
CA THR A 272 26.53 5.82 27.44
C THR A 272 27.55 4.69 27.27
N GLU A 273 28.44 4.54 28.25
CA GLU A 273 29.34 3.39 28.34
C GLU A 273 28.58 2.08 28.64
N ASP A 274 27.43 2.14 29.33
CA ASP A 274 26.59 0.98 29.68
C ASP A 274 25.71 0.49 28.51
N LYS A 275 26.24 0.55 27.29
CA LYS A 275 25.56 0.04 26.09
C LYS A 275 25.58 -1.50 26.08
N LYS A 276 24.53 -2.11 26.64
CA LYS A 276 24.32 -3.57 26.67
C LYS A 276 23.75 -4.15 25.39
N PHE A 277 22.86 -3.41 24.73
CA PHE A 277 22.15 -3.84 23.53
C PHE A 277 22.33 -2.83 22.41
N ASN A 278 22.28 -3.33 21.17
CA ASN A 278 21.98 -2.50 20.00
C ASN A 278 20.47 -2.51 19.79
N TYR A 279 19.92 -1.37 19.42
CA TYR A 279 18.50 -1.21 19.13
C TYR A 279 18.33 -1.09 17.63
N PHE A 280 17.43 -1.90 17.09
CA PHE A 280 17.11 -1.96 15.68
C PHE A 280 15.61 -1.73 15.50
N TRP A 281 15.24 -1.03 14.43
CA TRP A 281 13.85 -0.78 14.07
C TRP A 281 13.47 -1.66 12.89
N GLY A 282 12.31 -2.30 12.96
CA GLY A 282 11.84 -3.14 11.87
C GLY A 282 10.33 -3.34 11.90
N GLU A 283 9.82 -3.80 10.77
CA GLU A 283 8.43 -4.19 10.57
C GLU A 283 8.43 -5.64 10.07
N ILE A 284 7.75 -6.52 10.80
CA ILE A 284 7.79 -7.96 10.54
C ILE A 284 6.41 -8.54 10.27
N HIS A 285 5.33 -7.80 10.51
CA HIS A 285 3.97 -8.25 10.19
C HIS A 285 3.25 -7.43 9.10
N PRO A 286 3.90 -7.05 7.99
CA PRO A 286 3.23 -6.42 6.85
C PRO A 286 2.74 -7.47 5.85
N HIS A 287 1.61 -7.17 5.22
CA HIS A 287 1.05 -7.96 4.12
C HIS A 287 1.25 -7.22 2.81
N THR A 288 1.29 -7.95 1.70
CA THR A 288 1.45 -7.42 0.34
C THR A 288 0.18 -7.67 -0.49
N GLU A 289 0.20 -7.29 -1.77
CA GLU A 289 -0.90 -7.59 -2.71
C GLU A 289 -1.16 -9.08 -2.93
N ILE A 290 -0.26 -9.95 -2.44
CA ILE A 290 -0.42 -11.42 -2.49
C ILE A 290 -1.57 -11.83 -1.57
N SER A 291 -1.63 -11.32 -0.34
CA SER A 291 -2.82 -11.41 0.51
C SER A 291 -3.63 -10.11 0.48
N ASP A 292 -3.97 -9.58 1.63
CA ASP A 292 -4.85 -8.46 1.93
C ASP A 292 -4.11 -7.12 2.11
N GLY A 293 -2.82 -7.07 1.78
CA GLY A 293 -2.01 -5.85 1.79
C GLY A 293 -2.00 -5.09 0.47
N ILE A 294 -1.13 -4.08 0.40
CA ILE A 294 -0.95 -3.21 -0.78
C ILE A 294 0.50 -3.27 -1.27
N GLY A 295 0.67 -3.15 -2.58
CA GLY A 295 1.99 -3.16 -3.21
C GLY A 295 2.64 -4.54 -3.26
N THR A 296 3.65 -4.64 -4.11
CA THR A 296 4.41 -5.87 -4.35
C THR A 296 5.40 -6.17 -3.20
N PRO A 297 5.89 -7.42 -3.08
CA PRO A 297 7.00 -7.76 -2.18
C PRO A 297 8.23 -6.85 -2.32
N ASP A 298 8.57 -6.46 -3.56
CA ASP A 298 9.71 -5.57 -3.83
C ASP A 298 9.44 -4.14 -3.34
N GLU A 299 8.22 -3.62 -3.56
CA GLU A 299 7.83 -2.30 -3.04
C GLU A 299 7.85 -2.25 -1.52
N HIS A 300 7.41 -3.32 -0.85
CA HIS A 300 7.47 -3.44 0.61
C HIS A 300 8.91 -3.28 1.12
N TYR A 301 9.84 -4.11 0.64
CA TYR A 301 11.23 -4.07 1.12
C TYR A 301 11.96 -2.79 0.72
N ARG A 302 11.71 -2.27 -0.49
CA ARG A 302 12.22 -0.97 -0.92
C ARG A 302 11.75 0.12 0.04
N TYR A 303 10.47 0.16 0.37
CA TYR A 303 9.94 1.16 1.30
C TYR A 303 10.56 1.01 2.70
N ALA A 304 10.58 -0.21 3.26
CA ALA A 304 11.15 -0.48 4.58
C ALA A 304 12.61 0.00 4.68
N ARG A 305 13.44 -0.37 3.69
CA ARG A 305 14.87 -0.07 3.68
C ARG A 305 15.17 1.39 3.32
N ASP A 306 14.59 1.89 2.22
CA ASP A 306 15.04 3.11 1.56
C ASP A 306 14.23 4.35 1.97
N VAL A 307 12.99 4.15 2.43
CA VAL A 307 12.04 5.23 2.78
C VAL A 307 11.86 5.32 4.30
N ALA A 308 11.42 4.23 4.93
CA ALA A 308 11.26 4.16 6.38
C ALA A 308 12.61 4.07 7.12
N LEU A 309 13.68 3.73 6.41
CA LEU A 309 15.05 3.61 6.93
C LEU A 309 15.16 2.59 8.08
N LEU A 310 14.34 1.54 8.03
CA LEU A 310 14.37 0.42 8.97
C LEU A 310 15.67 -0.36 8.83
N ASP A 311 16.00 -1.11 9.89
CA ASP A 311 17.18 -1.95 9.97
C ASP A 311 16.88 -3.39 9.58
N PHE A 312 15.63 -3.84 9.75
CA PHE A 312 15.17 -5.15 9.32
C PHE A 312 13.69 -5.13 8.94
N GLY A 313 13.26 -6.16 8.22
CA GLY A 313 11.84 -6.40 8.00
C GLY A 313 11.55 -7.80 7.48
N ALA A 314 10.28 -8.15 7.43
CA ALA A 314 9.79 -9.41 6.90
C ALA A 314 8.49 -9.17 6.12
N ILE A 315 8.14 -10.10 5.24
CA ILE A 315 6.78 -10.21 4.68
C ILE A 315 6.05 -11.30 5.46
N ALA A 316 4.80 -11.03 5.80
CA ALA A 316 3.94 -11.92 6.57
C ALA A 316 2.59 -12.16 5.86
N ASP A 317 2.60 -12.30 4.53
CA ASP A 317 1.38 -12.67 3.80
C ASP A 317 0.76 -13.96 4.35
N HIS A 318 -0.57 -14.02 4.33
CA HIS A 318 -1.33 -15.19 4.78
C HIS A 318 -1.00 -16.45 3.97
N ASN A 319 -0.74 -17.56 4.65
CA ASN A 319 -0.45 -18.87 4.03
C ASN A 319 -1.54 -19.29 3.02
N TYR A 320 -2.82 -19.11 3.35
CA TYR A 320 -3.91 -19.44 2.43
C TYR A 320 -3.91 -18.59 1.15
N SER A 321 -3.56 -17.30 1.24
CA SER A 321 -3.47 -16.40 0.08
C SER A 321 -2.26 -16.72 -0.80
N ILE A 322 -1.13 -17.08 -0.18
CA ILE A 322 0.06 -17.57 -0.89
C ILE A 322 -0.28 -18.83 -1.70
N LYS A 323 -1.02 -19.76 -1.10
CA LYS A 323 -1.48 -21.00 -1.75
C LYS A 323 -2.44 -20.75 -2.91
N GLU A 324 -3.35 -19.79 -2.77
CA GLU A 324 -4.29 -19.39 -3.83
C GLU A 324 -3.61 -18.67 -5.00
N ASN A 325 -2.37 -18.19 -4.81
CA ASN A 325 -1.55 -17.55 -5.82
C ASN A 325 -0.28 -18.38 -6.12
N PRO A 326 -0.34 -19.44 -6.95
CA PRO A 326 0.81 -20.29 -7.26
C PRO A 326 2.08 -19.51 -7.66
N GLY A 327 3.22 -19.88 -7.09
CA GLY A 327 4.51 -19.22 -7.29
C GLY A 327 4.78 -18.02 -6.38
N SER A 328 3.80 -17.58 -5.59
CA SER A 328 3.97 -16.40 -4.71
C SER A 328 4.96 -16.65 -3.57
N TRP A 329 5.09 -17.88 -3.08
CA TRP A 329 6.11 -18.18 -2.07
C TRP A 329 7.54 -18.01 -2.63
N GLU A 330 7.76 -18.47 -3.86
CA GLU A 330 9.04 -18.29 -4.57
C GLU A 330 9.32 -16.80 -4.84
N GLU A 331 8.29 -16.03 -5.17
CA GLU A 331 8.37 -14.58 -5.37
C GLU A 331 8.73 -13.84 -4.09
N ILE A 332 8.03 -14.08 -2.98
CA ILE A 332 8.37 -13.53 -1.66
C ILE A 332 9.81 -13.92 -1.29
N THR A 333 10.14 -15.21 -1.42
CA THR A 333 11.49 -15.72 -1.14
C THR A 333 12.55 -15.01 -1.98
N LYS A 334 12.29 -14.78 -3.27
CA LYS A 334 13.21 -14.11 -4.18
C LYS A 334 13.40 -12.65 -3.75
N SER A 335 12.30 -11.92 -3.52
CA SER A 335 12.31 -10.54 -3.08
C SER A 335 13.06 -10.36 -1.76
N THR A 336 12.79 -11.22 -0.76
CA THR A 336 13.51 -11.25 0.52
C THR A 336 15.02 -11.40 0.32
N LYS A 337 15.46 -12.31 -0.56
CA LYS A 337 16.89 -12.49 -0.85
C LYS A 337 17.53 -11.29 -1.53
N GLU A 338 16.85 -10.72 -2.52
CA GLU A 338 17.36 -9.61 -3.32
C GLU A 338 17.45 -8.31 -2.50
N HIS A 339 16.56 -8.14 -1.52
CA HIS A 339 16.54 -6.96 -0.66
C HIS A 339 17.37 -7.09 0.62
N ASN A 340 17.70 -8.31 1.04
CA ASN A 340 18.62 -8.53 2.16
C ASN A 340 20.01 -7.97 1.84
N GLN A 341 20.45 -6.99 2.61
CA GLN A 341 21.74 -6.33 2.44
C GLN A 341 22.50 -6.34 3.76
N PRO A 342 23.32 -7.38 4.03
CA PRO A 342 24.08 -7.49 5.27
C PRO A 342 24.84 -6.21 5.63
N GLY A 343 24.71 -5.76 6.87
CA GLY A 343 25.29 -4.51 7.37
C GLY A 343 24.49 -3.24 7.04
N LYS A 344 23.37 -3.35 6.31
CA LYS A 344 22.49 -2.22 5.96
C LYS A 344 21.02 -2.49 6.25
N PHE A 345 20.52 -3.66 5.86
CA PHE A 345 19.13 -4.07 6.05
C PHE A 345 19.02 -5.60 6.08
N VAL A 346 18.35 -6.15 7.09
CA VAL A 346 18.10 -7.58 7.20
C VAL A 346 16.67 -7.90 6.75
N ALA A 347 16.53 -8.60 5.63
CA ALA A 347 15.24 -9.15 5.22
C ALA A 347 15.08 -10.57 5.76
N LEU A 348 14.04 -10.82 6.54
CA LEU A 348 13.71 -12.12 7.11
C LEU A 348 12.70 -12.84 6.22
N PHE A 349 12.82 -14.15 6.13
CA PHE A 349 11.76 -14.98 5.54
C PHE A 349 10.63 -15.08 6.56
N GLY A 350 9.38 -14.90 6.11
CA GLY A 350 8.22 -15.03 6.98
C GLY A 350 6.94 -15.37 6.23
N MET A 351 5.94 -15.80 6.98
CA MET A 351 4.54 -15.92 6.56
C MET A 351 3.64 -15.81 7.80
N GLU A 352 2.41 -15.33 7.61
CA GLU A 352 1.37 -15.49 8.62
C GLU A 352 0.71 -16.85 8.45
N VAL A 353 0.74 -17.67 9.50
CA VAL A 353 0.08 -18.96 9.55
C VAL A 353 -1.27 -18.77 10.23
N ALA A 354 -2.33 -18.98 9.46
CA ALA A 354 -3.69 -19.12 9.97
C ALA A 354 -4.07 -20.61 9.93
N THR A 355 -4.57 -21.14 11.05
CA THR A 355 -5.08 -22.52 11.14
C THR A 355 -6.52 -22.67 10.61
N SER A 356 -7.12 -21.56 10.17
CA SER A 356 -8.46 -21.44 9.64
C SER A 356 -8.51 -20.29 8.62
N THR A 357 -9.39 -20.40 7.62
CA THR A 357 -9.46 -19.47 6.47
C THR A 357 -10.39 -18.27 6.72
N VAL A 358 -11.08 -18.23 7.86
CA VAL A 358 -12.08 -17.20 8.17
C VAL A 358 -12.06 -16.97 9.66
N CYS A 359 -11.76 -15.74 10.10
CA CYS A 359 -11.83 -15.27 11.48
C CYS A 359 -13.18 -15.65 12.12
N ASN A 360 -13.24 -16.84 12.71
CA ASN A 360 -14.38 -17.36 13.42
C ASN A 360 -14.01 -17.54 14.88
N ILE A 361 -15.01 -17.43 15.75
CA ILE A 361 -14.89 -17.49 17.22
C ILE A 361 -14.48 -18.91 17.72
N GLY A 362 -14.01 -19.79 16.82
CA GLY A 362 -13.45 -21.12 17.11
C GLY A 362 -12.07 -21.36 16.48
N ASP A 363 -11.38 -20.32 16.00
CA ASP A 363 -10.04 -20.42 15.43
C ASP A 363 -8.97 -20.53 16.53
N ASP A 364 -7.94 -21.35 16.30
CA ASP A 364 -6.73 -21.40 17.14
C ASP A 364 -5.83 -20.13 16.95
N GLY A 365 -6.37 -19.10 16.32
CA GLY A 365 -5.72 -17.81 16.06
C GLY A 365 -4.77 -17.83 14.87
N HIS A 366 -4.12 -16.69 14.63
CA HIS A 366 -3.01 -16.62 13.70
C HIS A 366 -1.71 -16.30 14.43
N PHE A 367 -0.60 -16.77 13.87
CA PHE A 367 0.73 -16.44 14.33
C PHE A 367 1.68 -16.34 13.15
N ASN A 368 2.72 -15.55 13.32
CA ASN A 368 3.74 -15.39 12.31
C ASN A 368 4.91 -16.33 12.55
N VAL A 369 5.48 -16.87 11.48
CA VAL A 369 6.73 -17.62 11.54
C VAL A 369 7.83 -16.89 10.80
N TYR A 370 9.05 -16.88 11.35
CA TYR A 370 10.19 -16.16 10.79
C TYR A 370 11.48 -16.98 10.81
N SER A 371 12.36 -16.71 9.84
CA SER A 371 13.74 -17.17 9.87
C SER A 371 14.69 -16.28 9.08
N HIS A 372 15.95 -16.28 9.49
CA HIS A 372 17.06 -15.67 8.74
C HIS A 372 17.52 -16.55 7.56
N LYS A 373 17.07 -17.81 7.50
CA LYS A 373 17.33 -18.74 6.39
C LYS A 373 16.01 -19.04 5.68
N ARG A 374 16.09 -19.33 4.38
CA ARG A 374 14.93 -19.82 3.63
C ARG A 374 14.46 -21.13 4.27
N PHE A 375 13.15 -21.24 4.45
CA PHE A 375 12.45 -22.46 4.88
C PHE A 375 11.42 -22.88 3.81
N PRO A 376 10.97 -24.15 3.80
CA PRO A 376 9.90 -24.60 2.90
C PRO A 376 8.59 -23.87 3.18
N PHE A 377 7.67 -23.88 2.21
CA PHE A 377 6.29 -23.43 2.47
C PHE A 377 5.58 -24.43 3.41
N LEU A 378 4.61 -23.95 4.22
CA LEU A 378 3.83 -24.80 5.11
C LEU A 378 3.04 -25.85 4.29
N PRO A 379 3.20 -27.16 4.52
CA PRO A 379 2.46 -28.16 3.78
C PRO A 379 0.96 -28.12 4.10
N SER A 380 0.12 -28.13 3.07
CA SER A 380 -1.34 -27.96 3.23
C SER A 380 -2.03 -29.04 4.06
N ASN A 381 -1.43 -30.22 4.20
CA ASN A 381 -1.95 -31.28 5.04
C ASN A 381 -1.74 -31.03 6.54
N LEU A 382 -0.98 -29.99 6.91
CA LEU A 382 -0.71 -29.61 8.31
C LEU A 382 -1.56 -28.43 8.78
N GLU A 383 -2.11 -27.61 7.87
CA GLU A 383 -2.73 -26.30 8.17
C GLU A 383 -3.83 -26.35 9.26
N GLY A 384 -4.54 -27.47 9.40
CA GLY A 384 -5.60 -27.65 10.41
C GLY A 384 -5.19 -28.39 11.68
N ASP A 385 -3.91 -28.65 11.89
CA ASP A 385 -3.39 -29.39 13.05
C ASP A 385 -2.26 -28.59 13.72
N PHE A 386 -2.60 -27.89 14.81
CA PHE A 386 -1.66 -27.03 15.53
C PHE A 386 -0.43 -27.79 16.05
N ASP A 387 -0.57 -29.05 16.47
CA ASP A 387 0.55 -29.85 16.96
C ASP A 387 1.50 -30.18 15.80
N ALA A 388 0.95 -30.59 14.65
CA ALA A 388 1.74 -30.87 13.46
C ALA A 388 2.44 -29.62 12.90
N VAL A 389 1.77 -28.45 12.93
CA VAL A 389 2.40 -27.16 12.57
C VAL A 389 3.52 -26.81 13.57
N SER A 390 3.30 -27.05 14.86
CA SER A 390 4.30 -26.81 15.90
C SER A 390 5.53 -27.70 15.75
N GLU A 391 5.36 -28.97 15.35
CA GLU A 391 6.47 -29.86 15.00
C GLU A 391 7.23 -29.33 13.78
N TRP A 392 6.53 -28.95 12.71
CA TRP A 392 7.14 -28.38 11.51
C TRP A 392 7.95 -27.10 11.80
N ILE A 393 7.45 -26.22 12.68
CA ILE A 393 8.17 -25.02 13.16
C ILE A 393 9.51 -25.41 13.82
N LYS A 394 9.49 -26.42 14.70
CA LYS A 394 10.69 -26.90 15.41
C LYS A 394 11.69 -27.54 14.44
N GLU A 395 11.22 -28.38 13.51
CA GLU A 395 12.06 -29.04 12.50
C GLU A 395 12.79 -28.04 11.59
N ASN A 396 12.17 -26.89 11.32
CA ASN A 396 12.72 -25.84 10.47
C ASN A 396 13.43 -24.71 11.25
N GLU A 397 13.58 -24.85 12.58
CA GLU A 397 14.23 -23.88 13.46
C GLU A 397 13.63 -22.46 13.35
N LEU A 398 12.30 -22.35 13.26
CA LEU A 398 11.60 -21.08 13.04
C LEU A 398 11.27 -20.37 14.36
N ILE A 399 11.21 -19.03 14.31
CA ILE A 399 10.66 -18.21 15.38
C ILE A 399 9.16 -18.08 15.13
N ALA A 400 8.32 -18.43 16.10
CA ALA A 400 6.88 -18.23 16.04
C ALA A 400 6.44 -17.11 16.99
N VAL A 401 5.60 -16.19 16.50
CA VAL A 401 5.10 -15.04 17.26
C VAL A 401 3.57 -14.96 17.14
N PRO A 402 2.80 -15.11 18.22
CA PRO A 402 1.35 -14.90 18.19
C PRO A 402 1.05 -13.42 17.91
N HIS A 403 0.18 -13.13 16.94
CA HIS A 403 0.06 -11.77 16.40
C HIS A 403 -0.88 -10.84 17.20
N HIS A 404 -1.76 -11.40 18.01
CA HIS A 404 -2.67 -10.69 18.90
C HIS A 404 -2.30 -11.07 20.33
N THR A 405 -1.90 -10.07 21.11
CA THR A 405 -1.82 -10.22 22.56
C THR A 405 -3.24 -10.17 23.11
N LEU A 406 -3.63 -11.22 23.86
CA LEU A 406 -4.94 -11.34 24.52
C LEU A 406 -5.25 -10.18 25.45
#